data_AF-A0A2G2H7Q9-F1
#
_entry.id   AF-A0A2G2H7Q9-F1
#
_cell.length_a   1.000
_cell.length_b   1.000
_cell.length_c   1.000
_cell.angle_alpha   90.00
_cell.angle_beta   90.00
_cell.angle_gamma   90.00
#
_symmetry.space_group_name_H-M   'P 1'
#
loop_
_entity.id
_entity.type
_entity.pdbx_description
1 polymer ?
#
loop_
_entity_poly.entity_id
_entity_poly.type
_entity_poly.pdbx_seq_one_letter_code
_entity_poly.pdbx_strand_id
1 'polypeptide(L)'
;MKYITQNKIFQDSLIVLIIFVCLKLMDFNQTMTSFWIGPYLSAAVNFNWSDFALYVNWDEIKQFANLSASRLFEYNFTKRNDLLLYDYLSKGLVFIVIFSKKVFFWQGDLESLQSLQYIVHICISLFILSLLEKKYQQVLFFIFYAINPIILYFVNYPFYYFWQVIPSVIFIYWYFNQDRTKNLIFIITFIFVFVYIIRPTVLFLIILFYILYAFKDSYKKSAIGLGLFLVLINISPSLSIGPWHTMYVGIGAYENKYNITLSDTEGYKYYKEQTGKTVNSDNIMNTKIKTDYYKVLKKKYFEILDESPMMIIKHLVLNVAQSYSIGYKVGNLKMIYFSAFIGVIMMLLLLYTKQYILFLAIGFAGGGFTPYYPPIAAYMYGSYILIVIGFIGIVDYFILKRYN
;
A
#
# COMPACT_ATOMS: atom_id res chain seq x y z
N MET A 1 8.19 -13.26 35.37
CA MET A 1 7.48 -12.02 34.97
C MET A 1 8.15 -10.87 35.69
N LYS A 2 9.06 -10.16 35.01
CA LYS A 2 9.78 -9.01 35.56
C LYS A 2 8.81 -7.85 35.73
N TYR A 3 8.92 -7.12 36.84
CA TYR A 3 8.30 -5.82 37.07
C TYR A 3 8.36 -4.99 35.78
N ILE A 4 7.22 -4.84 35.10
CA ILE A 4 7.05 -3.74 34.16
C ILE A 4 7.16 -2.50 35.04
N THR A 5 8.31 -1.83 34.97
CA THR A 5 8.56 -0.65 35.78
C THR A 5 7.54 0.41 35.39
N GLN A 6 6.93 1.10 36.36
CA GLN A 6 5.95 2.17 36.11
C GLN A 6 6.44 3.18 35.05
N ASN A 7 7.76 3.40 35.01
CA ASN A 7 8.44 4.21 34.01
C ASN A 7 8.18 3.77 32.55
N LYS A 8 8.09 2.47 32.26
CA LYS A 8 7.83 1.98 30.90
C LYS A 8 6.40 2.28 30.46
N ILE A 9 5.43 2.05 31.34
CA ILE A 9 4.02 2.35 31.04
C ILE A 9 3.88 3.84 30.77
N PHE A 10 4.46 4.69 31.62
CA PHE A 10 4.44 6.14 31.43
C PHE A 10 5.09 6.56 30.09
N GLN A 11 6.25 5.99 29.75
CA GLN A 11 6.93 6.25 28.48
C GLN A 11 6.08 5.84 27.27
N ASP A 12 5.51 4.63 27.28
CA ASP A 12 4.68 4.13 26.19
C ASP A 12 3.41 4.99 26.04
N SER A 13 2.78 5.40 27.15
CA SER A 13 1.64 6.32 27.13
C SER A 13 2.00 7.69 26.56
N LEU A 14 3.17 8.24 26.88
CA LEU A 14 3.65 9.50 26.31
C LEU A 14 3.91 9.38 24.80
N ILE A 15 4.51 8.27 24.36
CA ILE A 15 4.72 7.99 22.93
C ILE A 15 3.38 7.92 22.19
N VAL A 16 2.39 7.21 22.74
CA VAL A 16 1.02 7.15 22.19
C VAL A 16 0.43 8.55 22.06
N LEU A 17 0.51 9.35 23.12
CA LEU A 17 -0.03 10.71 23.13
C LEU A 17 0.62 11.57 22.05
N ILE A 18 1.95 11.54 21.91
CA ILE A 18 2.66 12.33 20.89
C ILE A 18 2.25 11.89 19.49
N ILE A 19 2.23 10.58 19.20
CA ILE A 19 1.81 10.08 17.88
C ILE A 19 0.38 10.51 17.57
N PHE A 20 -0.53 10.38 18.53
CA PHE A 20 -1.92 10.77 18.37
C PHE A 20 -2.08 12.28 18.11
N VAL A 21 -1.37 13.13 18.84
CA VAL A 21 -1.37 14.59 18.61
C VAL A 21 -0.83 14.90 17.21
N CYS A 22 0.28 14.29 16.81
CA CYS A 22 0.84 14.49 15.46
C CYS A 22 -0.13 14.02 14.35
N LEU A 23 -0.80 12.88 14.54
CA LEU A 23 -1.84 12.39 13.62
C LEU A 23 -2.95 13.44 13.47
N LYS A 24 -3.47 13.97 14.57
CA LYS A 24 -4.52 15.00 14.56
C LYS A 24 -4.07 16.33 13.97
N LEU A 25 -2.82 16.75 14.19
CA LEU A 25 -2.27 17.95 13.56
C LEU A 25 -2.09 17.80 12.04
N MET A 26 -1.95 16.58 11.54
CA MET A 26 -1.81 16.28 10.11
C MET A 26 -3.14 15.86 9.46
N ASP A 27 -4.26 15.94 10.21
CA ASP A 27 -5.57 15.46 9.76
C ASP A 27 -6.24 16.52 8.86
N PHE A 28 -5.90 16.49 7.58
CA PHE A 28 -6.42 17.43 6.59
C PHE A 28 -7.77 16.99 5.97
N ASN A 29 -8.46 16.00 6.55
CA ASN A 29 -9.70 15.40 6.01
C ASN A 29 -9.58 15.01 4.53
N GLN A 30 -8.40 14.48 4.17
CA GLN A 30 -8.09 14.06 2.82
C GLN A 30 -8.60 12.66 2.54
N THR A 31 -9.13 12.44 1.34
CA THR A 31 -9.68 11.14 0.95
C THR A 31 -9.52 10.94 -0.56
N MET A 32 -9.71 9.69 -1.00
CA MET A 32 -9.80 9.36 -2.41
C MET A 32 -11.08 9.95 -2.99
N THR A 33 -11.15 10.11 -4.32
CA THR A 33 -12.39 10.55 -4.95
C THR A 33 -13.54 9.61 -4.55
N SER A 34 -14.72 10.20 -4.35
CA SER A 34 -15.89 9.49 -3.81
C SER A 34 -16.30 8.29 -4.66
N PHE A 35 -15.99 8.28 -5.97
CA PHE A 35 -16.24 7.16 -6.87
C PHE A 35 -15.31 5.96 -6.67
N TRP A 36 -14.18 6.13 -5.99
CA TRP A 36 -13.27 5.04 -5.62
C TRP A 36 -13.52 4.53 -4.20
N ILE A 37 -13.80 5.43 -3.24
CA ILE A 37 -14.02 5.03 -1.84
C ILE A 37 -15.48 4.68 -1.55
N GLY A 38 -16.45 5.38 -2.15
CA GLY A 38 -17.88 5.13 -2.00
C GLY A 38 -18.31 3.68 -2.25
N PRO A 39 -17.81 3.00 -3.30
CA PRO A 39 -18.09 1.57 -3.51
C PRO A 39 -17.71 0.69 -2.33
N TYR A 40 -16.58 0.96 -1.65
CA TYR A 40 -16.18 0.20 -0.46
C TYR A 40 -17.12 0.41 0.71
N LEU A 41 -17.53 1.66 0.95
CA LEU A 41 -18.42 2.03 2.06
C LEU A 41 -19.84 1.51 1.82
N SER A 42 -20.36 1.68 0.60
CA SER A 42 -21.66 1.13 0.18
C SER A 42 -21.67 -0.40 0.23
N ALA A 43 -20.60 -1.06 -0.25
CA ALA A 43 -20.48 -2.50 -0.17
C ALA A 43 -20.37 -3.00 1.28
N ALA A 44 -19.80 -2.24 2.21
CA ALA A 44 -19.68 -2.68 3.61
C ALA A 44 -21.03 -2.95 4.28
N VAL A 45 -22.08 -2.21 3.92
CA VAL A 45 -23.44 -2.43 4.46
C VAL A 45 -24.30 -3.37 3.61
N ASN A 46 -23.90 -3.60 2.36
CA ASN A 46 -24.61 -4.43 1.39
C ASN A 46 -23.85 -5.72 1.01
N PHE A 47 -22.75 -6.06 1.72
CA PHE A 47 -21.92 -7.21 1.41
C PHE A 47 -22.72 -8.51 1.53
N ASN A 48 -22.69 -9.33 0.49
CA ASN A 48 -23.37 -10.62 0.52
C ASN A 48 -22.37 -11.72 0.91
N TRP A 49 -22.60 -12.32 2.07
CA TRP A 49 -21.74 -13.37 2.61
C TRP A 49 -21.95 -14.74 1.93
N SER A 50 -23.07 -14.97 1.26
CA SER A 50 -23.36 -16.28 0.64
C SER A 50 -22.61 -16.51 -0.67
N ASP A 51 -22.49 -15.47 -1.50
CA ASP A 51 -21.76 -15.48 -2.77
C ASP A 51 -20.42 -14.72 -2.69
N PHE A 52 -20.10 -14.18 -1.51
CA PHE A 52 -18.90 -13.38 -1.23
C PHE A 52 -18.76 -12.18 -2.20
N ALA A 53 -19.88 -11.57 -2.61
CA ALA A 53 -19.91 -10.51 -3.62
C ALA A 53 -20.09 -9.10 -3.03
N LEU A 54 -19.55 -8.11 -3.76
CA LEU A 54 -19.74 -6.70 -3.44
C LEU A 54 -20.99 -6.21 -4.18
N TYR A 55 -21.96 -5.76 -3.42
CA TYR A 55 -23.13 -5.08 -3.97
C TYR A 55 -23.09 -3.62 -3.54
N VAL A 56 -23.34 -2.70 -4.47
CA VAL A 56 -23.30 -1.27 -4.21
C VAL A 56 -24.58 -0.59 -4.66
N ASN A 57 -24.94 0.48 -3.98
CA ASN A 57 -25.97 1.40 -4.41
C ASN A 57 -25.32 2.60 -5.11
N TRP A 58 -25.45 2.67 -6.44
CA TRP A 58 -24.73 3.69 -7.22
C TRP A 58 -25.30 5.10 -7.04
N ASP A 59 -26.61 5.23 -6.81
CA ASP A 59 -27.23 6.54 -6.62
C ASP A 59 -26.87 7.16 -5.27
N GLU A 60 -26.75 6.36 -4.21
CA GLU A 60 -26.21 6.78 -2.91
C GLU A 60 -24.73 7.20 -3.03
N ILE A 61 -23.93 6.48 -3.84
CA ILE A 61 -22.54 6.88 -4.13
C ILE A 61 -22.48 8.24 -4.85
N LYS A 62 -23.38 8.51 -5.80
CA LYS A 62 -23.47 9.83 -6.47
C LYS A 62 -23.88 10.93 -5.50
N GLN A 63 -24.82 10.66 -4.59
CA GLN A 63 -25.19 11.60 -3.53
C GLN A 63 -24.02 11.89 -2.61
N PHE A 64 -23.33 10.84 -2.16
CA PHE A 64 -22.12 10.93 -1.37
C PHE A 64 -21.04 11.76 -2.09
N ALA A 65 -20.85 11.58 -3.39
CA ALA A 65 -19.88 12.35 -4.18
C ALA A 65 -20.13 13.87 -4.24
N ASN A 66 -21.35 14.32 -3.95
CA ASN A 66 -21.72 15.75 -3.94
C ASN A 66 -21.62 16.40 -2.56
N LEU A 67 -21.24 15.65 -1.51
CA LEU A 67 -21.08 16.19 -0.16
C LEU A 67 -19.80 17.01 -0.02
N SER A 68 -19.79 17.96 0.93
CA SER A 68 -18.57 18.64 1.35
C SER A 68 -17.62 17.68 2.06
N ALA A 69 -16.32 18.00 2.10
CA ALA A 69 -15.30 17.15 2.71
C ALA A 69 -15.63 16.74 4.16
N SER A 70 -16.10 17.66 5.01
CA SER A 70 -16.50 17.33 6.39
C SER A 70 -17.70 16.36 6.43
N ARG A 71 -18.70 16.58 5.56
CA ARG A 71 -19.89 15.73 5.49
C ARG A 71 -19.58 14.34 4.95
N LEU A 72 -18.57 14.17 4.10
CA LEU A 72 -18.11 12.85 3.66
C LEU A 72 -17.65 12.00 4.86
N PHE A 73 -16.91 12.59 5.80
CA PHE A 73 -16.37 11.87 6.96
C PHE A 73 -17.46 11.43 7.95
N GLU A 74 -18.48 12.25 8.13
CA GLU A 74 -19.65 12.00 8.99
C GLU A 74 -20.69 11.07 8.36
N TYR A 75 -20.60 10.82 7.04
CA TYR A 75 -21.62 10.08 6.31
C TYR A 75 -21.65 8.59 6.67
N ASN A 76 -22.87 8.06 6.83
CA ASN A 76 -23.13 6.65 7.10
C ASN A 76 -23.93 6.05 5.94
N PHE A 77 -23.34 5.10 5.22
CA PHE A 77 -24.04 4.34 4.19
C PHE A 77 -25.11 3.44 4.84
N THR A 78 -26.23 3.27 4.14
CA THR A 78 -27.37 2.48 4.64
C THR A 78 -27.63 1.28 3.73
N LYS A 79 -28.24 0.24 4.29
CA LYS A 79 -28.61 -0.94 3.50
C LYS A 79 -29.71 -0.58 2.50
N ARG A 80 -29.51 -0.94 1.23
CA ARG A 80 -30.42 -0.62 0.11
C ARG A 80 -30.85 -1.89 -0.62
N ASN A 81 -31.93 -1.81 -1.41
CA ASN A 81 -32.47 -2.95 -2.16
C ASN A 81 -32.11 -2.87 -3.66
N ASP A 82 -31.94 -1.67 -4.18
CA ASP A 82 -31.47 -1.35 -5.52
C ASP A 82 -29.95 -1.47 -5.57
N LEU A 83 -29.49 -2.71 -5.74
CA LEU A 83 -28.09 -3.09 -5.67
C LEU A 83 -27.55 -3.52 -7.04
N LEU A 84 -26.32 -3.10 -7.33
CA LEU A 84 -25.56 -3.54 -8.49
C LEU A 84 -24.37 -4.37 -8.04
N LEU A 85 -24.09 -5.48 -8.73
CA LEU A 85 -22.87 -6.26 -8.53
C LEU A 85 -21.65 -5.41 -8.94
N TYR A 86 -20.67 -5.32 -8.04
CA TYR A 86 -19.46 -4.52 -8.22
C TYR A 86 -18.21 -5.42 -8.21
N ASP A 87 -17.54 -5.56 -9.34
CA ASP A 87 -16.41 -6.49 -9.55
C ASP A 87 -15.08 -5.79 -9.91
N TYR A 88 -15.05 -4.47 -9.74
CA TYR A 88 -13.95 -3.63 -10.20
C TYR A 88 -12.85 -3.47 -9.13
N LEU A 89 -13.22 -3.41 -7.86
CA LEU A 89 -12.27 -3.23 -6.75
C LEU A 89 -12.05 -4.51 -5.95
N SER A 90 -10.88 -4.56 -5.32
CA SER A 90 -10.48 -5.67 -4.44
C SER A 90 -11.38 -5.74 -3.22
N LYS A 91 -11.80 -6.92 -2.77
CA LYS A 91 -12.79 -7.05 -1.68
C LYS A 91 -12.24 -6.71 -0.29
N GLY A 92 -10.92 -6.77 -0.11
CA GLY A 92 -10.33 -6.80 1.23
C GLY A 92 -10.60 -5.56 2.07
N LEU A 93 -10.60 -4.37 1.46
CA LEU A 93 -10.89 -3.13 2.21
C LEU A 93 -12.33 -3.10 2.74
N VAL A 94 -13.29 -3.77 2.08
CA VAL A 94 -14.68 -3.85 2.58
C VAL A 94 -14.73 -4.52 3.95
N PHE A 95 -13.95 -5.58 4.17
CA PHE A 95 -13.89 -6.23 5.49
C PHE A 95 -13.33 -5.33 6.57
N ILE A 96 -12.36 -4.49 6.22
CA ILE A 96 -11.82 -3.49 7.14
C ILE A 96 -12.87 -2.44 7.48
N VAL A 97 -13.63 -1.96 6.48
CA VAL A 97 -14.72 -1.00 6.71
C VAL A 97 -15.82 -1.63 7.59
N ILE A 98 -16.21 -2.88 7.32
CA ILE A 98 -17.18 -3.60 8.16
C ILE A 98 -16.68 -3.68 9.60
N PHE A 99 -15.41 -4.02 9.80
CA PHE A 99 -14.81 -4.11 11.12
C PHE A 99 -14.72 -2.74 11.80
N SER A 100 -14.25 -1.70 11.10
CA SER A 100 -14.12 -0.36 11.66
C SER A 100 -15.45 0.21 12.10
N LYS A 101 -16.50 0.06 11.29
CA LYS A 101 -17.88 0.47 11.64
C LYS A 101 -18.42 -0.24 12.87
N LYS A 102 -18.05 -1.50 13.11
CA LYS A 102 -18.46 -2.24 14.31
C LYS A 102 -17.76 -1.73 15.56
N VAL A 103 -16.47 -1.37 15.45
CA VAL A 103 -15.66 -0.86 16.56
C VAL A 103 -16.02 0.59 16.89
N PHE A 104 -16.24 1.42 15.87
CA PHE A 104 -16.51 2.86 15.98
C PHE A 104 -17.92 3.21 15.52
N PHE A 105 -18.92 2.47 15.98
CA PHE A 105 -20.31 2.57 15.49
C PHE A 105 -20.98 3.96 15.67
N TRP A 106 -20.36 4.87 16.42
CA TRP A 106 -20.82 6.24 16.66
C TRP A 106 -20.22 7.28 15.70
N GLN A 107 -19.25 6.89 14.86
CA GLN A 107 -18.62 7.75 13.86
C GLN A 107 -19.20 7.50 12.46
N GLY A 108 -18.96 8.42 11.52
CA GLY A 108 -19.24 8.15 10.10
C GLY A 108 -18.32 7.06 9.53
N ASP A 109 -18.64 6.54 8.35
CA ASP A 109 -17.97 5.34 7.81
C ASP A 109 -16.49 5.59 7.49
N LEU A 110 -16.18 6.75 6.90
CA LEU A 110 -14.80 7.18 6.60
C LEU A 110 -14.02 7.49 7.88
N GLU A 111 -14.63 8.21 8.81
CA GLU A 111 -14.00 8.55 10.09
C GLU A 111 -13.70 7.28 10.90
N SER A 112 -14.62 6.31 10.92
CA SER A 112 -14.42 5.00 11.55
C SER A 112 -13.19 4.28 10.98
N LEU A 113 -13.06 4.27 9.65
CA LEU A 113 -11.90 3.67 8.97
C LEU A 113 -10.60 4.39 9.33
N GLN A 114 -10.61 5.73 9.37
CA GLN A 114 -9.46 6.55 9.74
C GLN A 114 -9.03 6.30 11.21
N SER A 115 -9.99 6.27 12.14
CA SER A 115 -9.76 5.93 13.55
C SER A 115 -9.11 4.56 13.72
N LEU A 116 -9.56 3.55 12.95
CA LEU A 116 -8.93 2.23 12.95
C LEU A 116 -7.47 2.29 12.46
N GLN A 117 -7.20 3.04 11.39
CA GLN A 117 -5.83 3.24 10.89
C GLN A 117 -4.93 3.90 11.94
N TYR A 118 -5.44 4.87 12.70
CA TYR A 118 -4.68 5.53 13.78
C TYR A 118 -4.25 4.53 14.84
N ILE A 119 -5.20 3.70 15.31
CA ILE A 119 -4.89 2.65 16.29
C ILE A 119 -3.84 1.69 15.71
N VAL A 120 -4.01 1.22 14.48
CA VAL A 120 -3.07 0.29 13.86
C VAL A 120 -1.68 0.91 13.69
N HIS A 121 -1.58 2.18 13.29
CA HIS A 121 -0.30 2.88 13.16
C HIS A 121 0.41 3.03 14.51
N ILE A 122 -0.31 3.41 15.56
CA ILE A 122 0.22 3.52 16.93
C ILE A 122 0.71 2.15 17.39
N CYS A 123 -0.11 1.09 17.22
CA CYS A 123 0.26 -0.28 17.58
C CYS A 123 1.50 -0.76 16.83
N ILE A 124 1.58 -0.54 15.52
CA ILE A 124 2.77 -0.87 14.71
C ILE A 124 3.99 -0.10 15.22
N SER A 125 3.83 1.18 15.52
CA SER A 125 4.94 2.03 15.97
C SER A 125 5.49 1.56 17.32
N LEU A 126 4.63 1.31 18.30
CA LEU A 126 5.02 0.75 19.60
C LEU A 126 5.65 -0.63 19.45
N PHE A 127 5.07 -1.48 18.60
CA PHE A 127 5.57 -2.82 18.34
C PHE A 127 7.01 -2.76 17.80
N ILE A 128 7.27 -1.99 16.74
CA ILE A 128 8.62 -1.88 16.17
C ILE A 128 9.60 -1.22 17.14
N LEU A 129 9.19 -0.17 17.87
CA LEU A 129 10.02 0.43 18.93
C LEU A 129 10.45 -0.60 19.97
N SER A 130 9.56 -1.55 20.32
CA SER A 130 9.88 -2.64 21.26
C SER A 130 10.86 -3.68 20.72
N LEU A 131 11.03 -3.76 19.39
CA LEU A 131 12.00 -4.65 18.75
C LEU A 131 13.41 -4.04 18.70
N LEU A 132 13.52 -2.71 18.78
CA LEU A 132 14.79 -2.00 18.68
C LEU A 132 15.47 -1.95 20.05
N GLU A 133 16.70 -2.48 20.12
CA GLU A 133 17.43 -2.64 21.38
C GLU A 133 18.03 -1.32 21.89
N LYS A 134 18.52 -0.47 20.98
CA LYS A 134 19.30 0.72 21.33
C LYS A 134 18.43 1.98 21.28
N LYS A 135 18.61 2.88 22.26
CA LYS A 135 17.83 4.13 22.35
C LYS A 135 17.90 4.99 21.10
N TYR A 136 19.06 5.12 20.45
CA TYR A 136 19.15 5.93 19.24
C TYR A 136 18.38 5.30 18.07
N GLN A 137 18.32 3.97 17.95
CA GLN A 137 17.51 3.29 16.93
C GLN A 137 16.03 3.62 17.14
N GLN A 138 15.56 3.56 18.39
CA GLN A 138 14.20 3.93 18.77
C GLN A 138 13.89 5.38 18.41
N VAL A 139 14.79 6.32 18.73
CA VAL A 139 14.63 7.75 18.38
C VAL A 139 14.59 7.95 16.86
N LEU A 140 15.50 7.31 16.11
CA LEU A 140 15.52 7.38 14.65
C LEU A 140 14.21 6.84 14.05
N PHE A 141 13.74 5.68 14.52
CA PHE A 141 12.47 5.11 14.06
C PHE A 141 11.29 6.03 14.40
N PHE A 142 11.26 6.56 15.62
CA PHE A 142 10.20 7.45 16.07
C PHE A 142 10.10 8.68 15.16
N ILE A 143 11.22 9.36 14.90
CA ILE A 143 11.27 10.57 14.08
C ILE A 143 11.00 10.25 12.60
N PHE A 144 11.68 9.26 12.03
CA PHE A 144 11.63 9.01 10.59
C PHE A 144 10.41 8.22 10.14
N TYR A 145 9.72 7.51 11.03
CA TYR A 145 8.51 6.76 10.72
C TYR A 145 7.31 7.18 11.56
N ALA A 146 7.38 7.05 12.90
CA ALA A 146 6.20 7.11 13.75
C ALA A 146 5.50 8.47 13.74
N ILE A 147 6.27 9.57 13.74
CA ILE A 147 5.75 10.96 13.72
C ILE A 147 6.11 11.72 12.43
N ASN A 148 6.62 11.02 11.42
CA ASN A 148 7.04 11.66 10.16
C ASN A 148 5.81 12.20 9.40
N PRO A 149 5.73 13.50 9.10
CA PRO A 149 4.55 14.10 8.44
C PRO A 149 4.16 13.44 7.12
N ILE A 150 5.12 12.94 6.32
CA ILE A 150 4.84 12.24 5.06
C ILE A 150 4.14 10.91 5.35
N ILE A 151 4.57 10.18 6.38
CA ILE A 151 3.94 8.92 6.80
C ILE A 151 2.54 9.22 7.34
N LEU A 152 2.43 10.17 8.26
CA LEU A 152 1.17 10.56 8.89
C LEU A 152 0.14 11.03 7.86
N TYR A 153 0.56 11.74 6.81
CA TYR A 153 -0.30 12.08 5.69
C TYR A 153 -1.01 10.83 5.11
N PHE A 154 -0.27 9.74 4.87
CA PHE A 154 -0.87 8.51 4.34
C PHE A 154 -1.61 7.69 5.40
N VAL A 155 -1.25 7.80 6.67
CA VAL A 155 -2.05 7.24 7.78
C VAL A 155 -3.41 7.92 7.86
N ASN A 156 -3.46 9.23 7.64
CA ASN A 156 -4.68 10.03 7.66
C ASN A 156 -5.52 9.90 6.40
N TYR A 157 -5.08 9.10 5.42
CA TYR A 157 -5.78 8.86 4.17
C TYR A 157 -6.55 7.51 4.23
N PRO A 158 -7.87 7.51 4.54
CA PRO A 158 -8.66 6.30 4.82
C PRO A 158 -8.92 5.46 3.56
N PHE A 159 -7.89 4.76 3.11
CA PHE A 159 -7.91 3.95 1.89
C PHE A 159 -7.03 2.69 2.00
N TYR A 160 -7.06 1.85 0.96
CA TYR A 160 -6.36 0.55 0.99
C TYR A 160 -4.82 0.67 1.03
N TYR A 161 -4.25 1.85 0.76
CA TYR A 161 -2.80 2.07 0.69
C TYR A 161 -2.08 1.81 2.02
N PHE A 162 -2.67 2.26 3.13
CA PHE A 162 -2.12 2.11 4.48
C PHE A 162 -1.81 0.64 4.82
N TRP A 163 -2.72 -0.27 4.45
CA TRP A 163 -2.67 -1.68 4.84
C TRP A 163 -1.52 -2.47 4.19
N GLN A 164 -0.86 -1.90 3.19
CA GLN A 164 0.36 -2.48 2.59
C GLN A 164 1.55 -2.51 3.52
N VAL A 165 1.50 -1.83 4.67
CA VAL A 165 2.58 -1.87 5.66
C VAL A 165 2.65 -3.19 6.42
N ILE A 166 1.55 -3.94 6.49
CA ILE A 166 1.47 -5.17 7.30
C ILE A 166 2.53 -6.21 6.88
N PRO A 167 2.72 -6.54 5.58
CA PRO A 167 3.75 -7.50 5.18
C PRO A 167 5.16 -7.06 5.55
N SER A 168 5.43 -5.76 5.47
CA SER A 168 6.70 -5.16 5.90
C SER A 168 6.91 -5.28 7.41
N VAL A 169 5.87 -5.06 8.23
CA VAL A 169 5.94 -5.25 9.69
C VAL A 169 6.22 -6.70 10.04
N ILE A 170 5.54 -7.66 9.38
CA ILE A 170 5.80 -9.09 9.56
C ILE A 170 7.24 -9.43 9.15
N PHE A 171 7.72 -8.88 8.04
CA PHE A 171 9.08 -9.08 7.57
C PHE A 171 10.10 -8.55 8.61
N ILE A 172 9.89 -7.36 9.15
CA ILE A 172 10.75 -6.77 10.19
C ILE A 172 10.73 -7.63 11.46
N TYR A 173 9.56 -8.11 11.88
CA TYR A 173 9.45 -9.00 13.03
C TYR A 173 10.25 -10.30 12.83
N TRP A 174 10.11 -10.93 11.67
CA TRP A 174 10.90 -12.10 11.29
C TRP A 174 12.39 -11.79 11.22
N TYR A 175 12.78 -10.65 10.65
CA TYR A 175 14.17 -10.22 10.55
C TYR A 175 14.85 -10.16 11.93
N PHE A 176 14.18 -9.56 12.92
CA PHE A 176 14.70 -9.42 14.29
C PHE A 176 14.48 -10.65 15.20
N ASN A 177 13.44 -11.48 14.98
CA ASN A 177 13.03 -12.54 15.92
C ASN A 177 12.83 -13.91 15.25
N GLN A 178 13.81 -14.37 14.49
CA GLN A 178 13.74 -15.60 13.67
C GLN A 178 13.20 -16.81 14.45
N ASP A 179 13.74 -17.11 15.63
CA ASP A 179 13.36 -18.31 16.39
C ASP A 179 11.88 -18.34 16.83
N ARG A 180 11.29 -17.18 17.12
CA ARG A 180 9.88 -17.09 17.56
C ARG A 180 8.90 -17.23 16.40
N THR A 181 9.30 -16.82 15.20
CA THR A 181 8.43 -16.87 14.02
C THR A 181 8.19 -18.29 13.48
N LYS A 182 9.05 -19.25 13.85
CA LYS A 182 9.00 -20.63 13.33
C LYS A 182 7.64 -21.31 13.50
N ASN A 183 6.88 -20.93 14.51
CA ASN A 183 5.57 -21.51 14.82
C ASN A 183 4.40 -20.62 14.39
N LEU A 184 4.67 -19.39 13.94
CA LEU A 184 3.67 -18.40 13.55
C LEU A 184 3.41 -18.37 12.04
N ILE A 185 4.14 -19.17 11.25
CA ILE A 185 4.06 -19.16 9.78
C ILE A 185 2.63 -19.33 9.24
N PHE A 186 1.80 -20.14 9.89
CA PHE A 186 0.41 -20.36 9.47
C PHE A 186 -0.47 -19.15 9.78
N ILE A 187 -0.31 -18.52 10.95
CA ILE A 187 -1.00 -17.28 11.28
C ILE A 187 -0.58 -16.16 10.33
N ILE A 188 0.73 -16.04 10.07
CA ILE A 188 1.30 -15.11 9.09
C ILE A 188 0.70 -15.35 7.70
N THR A 189 0.54 -16.62 7.30
CA THR A 189 -0.08 -16.99 6.02
C THR A 189 -1.50 -16.46 5.90
N PHE A 190 -2.34 -16.61 6.93
CA PHE A 190 -3.69 -16.05 6.92
C PHE A 190 -3.70 -14.52 6.85
N ILE A 191 -2.78 -13.85 7.56
CA ILE A 191 -2.64 -12.39 7.48
C ILE A 191 -2.21 -11.97 6.08
N PHE A 192 -1.28 -12.69 5.44
CA PHE A 192 -0.86 -12.43 4.06
C PHE A 192 -1.99 -12.62 3.05
N VAL A 193 -2.81 -13.66 3.20
CA VAL A 193 -4.02 -13.83 2.35
C VAL A 193 -4.93 -12.62 2.49
N PHE A 194 -5.19 -12.18 3.73
CA PHE A 194 -6.05 -11.02 3.99
C PHE A 194 -5.49 -9.73 3.34
N VAL A 195 -4.20 -9.45 3.53
CA VAL A 195 -3.56 -8.26 2.94
C VAL A 195 -3.50 -8.34 1.42
N TYR A 196 -3.25 -9.53 0.85
CA TYR A 196 -3.28 -9.73 -0.59
C TYR A 196 -4.66 -9.41 -1.18
N ILE A 197 -5.74 -9.83 -0.52
CA ILE A 197 -7.12 -9.54 -0.94
C ILE A 197 -7.45 -8.04 -0.78
N ILE A 198 -6.77 -7.31 0.11
CA ILE A 198 -6.85 -5.84 0.15
C ILE A 198 -6.13 -5.24 -1.04
N ARG A 199 -4.88 -5.66 -1.29
CA ARG A 199 -4.05 -5.10 -2.36
C ARG A 199 -3.07 -6.13 -2.93
N PRO A 200 -3.31 -6.67 -4.14
CA PRO A 200 -2.47 -7.71 -4.73
C PRO A 200 -1.01 -7.33 -4.97
N THR A 201 -0.67 -6.04 -5.01
CA THR A 201 0.71 -5.59 -5.27
C THR A 201 1.71 -6.01 -4.17
N VAL A 202 1.25 -6.47 -3.00
CA VAL A 202 2.13 -7.00 -1.93
C VAL A 202 2.68 -8.40 -2.23
N LEU A 203 2.23 -9.05 -3.31
CA LEU A 203 2.56 -10.44 -3.64
C LEU A 203 4.06 -10.72 -3.65
N PHE A 204 4.85 -9.84 -4.27
CA PHE A 204 6.29 -10.04 -4.40
C PHE A 204 6.99 -10.07 -3.03
N LEU A 205 6.65 -9.17 -2.11
CA LEU A 205 7.20 -9.19 -0.75
C LEU A 205 6.78 -10.46 0.02
N ILE A 206 5.55 -10.93 -0.16
CA ILE A 206 5.07 -12.19 0.44
C ILE A 206 5.86 -13.39 -0.10
N ILE A 207 6.07 -13.46 -1.42
CA ILE A 207 6.86 -14.54 -2.05
C ILE A 207 8.30 -14.49 -1.53
N LEU A 208 8.92 -13.30 -1.49
CA LEU A 208 10.27 -13.14 -0.96
C LEU A 208 10.34 -13.61 0.50
N PHE A 209 9.35 -13.29 1.33
CA PHE A 209 9.29 -13.76 2.71
C PHE A 209 9.33 -15.28 2.79
N TYR A 210 8.50 -16.00 2.01
CA TYR A 210 8.53 -17.47 2.01
C TYR A 210 9.87 -18.03 1.50
N ILE A 211 10.45 -17.44 0.45
CA ILE A 211 11.76 -17.86 -0.06
C ILE A 211 12.82 -17.72 1.03
N LEU A 212 12.90 -16.56 1.67
CA LEU A 212 13.91 -16.31 2.71
C LEU A 212 13.67 -17.15 3.97
N TYR A 213 12.42 -17.34 4.37
CA TYR A 213 12.04 -18.23 5.48
C TYR A 213 12.40 -19.69 5.17
N ALA A 214 12.28 -20.14 3.92
CA ALA A 214 12.67 -21.48 3.50
C ALA A 214 14.18 -21.71 3.66
N PHE A 215 15.00 -20.74 3.26
CA PHE A 215 16.45 -20.81 3.36
C PHE A 215 16.96 -20.73 4.80
N LYS A 216 16.29 -19.93 5.63
CA LYS A 216 16.81 -19.56 6.95
C LYS A 216 16.24 -20.39 8.11
N ASP A 217 14.98 -20.80 8.00
CA ASP A 217 14.26 -21.44 9.10
C ASP A 217 13.80 -22.86 8.77
N SER A 218 12.89 -23.01 7.81
CA SER A 218 12.35 -24.33 7.47
C SER A 218 11.70 -24.35 6.08
N TYR A 219 12.36 -25.03 5.13
CA TYR A 219 11.82 -25.28 3.80
C TYR A 219 10.43 -25.93 3.82
N LYS A 220 10.23 -26.99 4.64
CA LYS A 220 8.95 -27.70 4.73
C LYS A 220 7.81 -26.78 5.16
N LYS A 221 7.99 -26.04 6.25
CA LYS A 221 6.97 -25.10 6.75
C LYS A 221 6.71 -23.98 5.74
N SER A 222 7.74 -23.47 5.08
CA SER A 222 7.61 -22.46 4.03
C SER A 222 6.77 -22.96 2.87
N ALA A 223 7.08 -24.15 2.35
CA ALA A 223 6.37 -24.75 1.22
C ALA A 223 4.90 -25.00 1.55
N ILE A 224 4.59 -25.50 2.75
CA ILE A 224 3.19 -25.69 3.19
C ILE A 224 2.49 -24.32 3.34
N GLY A 225 3.15 -23.33 3.95
CA GLY A 225 2.60 -21.99 4.11
C GLY A 225 2.32 -21.30 2.76
N LEU A 226 3.26 -21.38 1.82
CA LEU A 226 3.09 -20.85 0.47
C LEU A 226 2.00 -21.61 -0.31
N GLY A 227 1.97 -22.94 -0.20
CA GLY A 227 0.90 -23.75 -0.81
C GLY A 227 -0.47 -23.36 -0.28
N LEU A 228 -0.61 -23.21 1.04
CA LEU A 228 -1.84 -22.73 1.68
C LEU A 228 -2.20 -21.31 1.22
N PHE A 229 -1.23 -20.40 1.18
CA PHE A 229 -1.42 -19.04 0.66
C PHE A 229 -2.00 -19.08 -0.76
N LEU A 230 -1.36 -19.82 -1.67
CA LEU A 230 -1.78 -19.93 -3.07
C LEU A 230 -3.18 -20.56 -3.22
N VAL A 231 -3.48 -21.60 -2.45
CA VAL A 231 -4.82 -22.21 -2.44
C VAL A 231 -5.87 -21.20 -2.00
N LEU A 232 -5.63 -20.48 -0.90
CA LEU A 232 -6.60 -19.54 -0.33
C LEU A 232 -6.83 -18.32 -1.24
N ILE A 233 -5.78 -17.78 -1.88
CA ILE A 233 -5.97 -16.66 -2.81
C ILE A 233 -6.68 -17.08 -4.11
N ASN A 234 -6.52 -18.33 -4.56
CA ASN A 234 -7.20 -18.85 -5.75
C ASN A 234 -8.71 -19.04 -5.53
N ILE A 235 -9.14 -19.22 -4.29
CA ILE A 235 -10.57 -19.26 -3.92
C ILE A 235 -11.17 -17.85 -3.92
N SER A 236 -10.34 -16.80 -3.79
CA SER A 236 -10.79 -15.42 -3.87
C SER A 236 -11.13 -15.06 -5.33
N PRO A 237 -12.32 -14.50 -5.61
CA PRO A 237 -12.70 -14.12 -6.96
C PRO A 237 -11.68 -13.18 -7.60
N SER A 238 -11.26 -13.49 -8.82
CA SER A 238 -10.27 -12.70 -9.54
C SER A 238 -10.80 -11.31 -9.87
N LEU A 239 -9.91 -10.32 -9.79
CA LEU A 239 -10.22 -8.98 -10.28
C LEU A 239 -10.44 -9.02 -11.79
N SER A 240 -11.48 -8.34 -12.25
CA SER A 240 -11.81 -8.23 -13.68
C SER A 240 -10.87 -7.31 -14.48
N ILE A 241 -9.78 -6.83 -13.85
CA ILE A 241 -8.91 -5.77 -14.35
C ILE A 241 -7.47 -6.24 -14.45
N GLY A 242 -6.87 -6.02 -15.62
CA GLY A 242 -5.42 -6.14 -15.82
C GLY A 242 -4.69 -4.81 -15.57
N PRO A 243 -3.35 -4.82 -15.51
CA PRO A 243 -2.56 -3.63 -15.18
C PRO A 243 -2.52 -2.58 -16.30
N TRP A 244 -3.14 -2.82 -17.46
CA TRP A 244 -2.88 -2.07 -18.70
C TRP A 244 -3.21 -0.58 -18.61
N HIS A 245 -4.24 -0.18 -17.85
CA HIS A 245 -4.51 1.22 -17.60
C HIS A 245 -3.32 1.89 -16.90
N THR A 246 -2.92 1.33 -15.76
CA THR A 246 -1.80 1.77 -14.95
C THR A 246 -0.49 1.78 -15.75
N MET A 247 -0.21 0.73 -16.54
CA MET A 247 0.97 0.65 -17.40
C MET A 247 1.00 1.78 -18.43
N TYR A 248 -0.14 2.04 -19.10
CA TYR A 248 -0.24 3.09 -20.11
C TYR A 248 -0.07 4.49 -19.52
N VAL A 249 -0.86 4.86 -18.51
CA VAL A 249 -0.76 6.19 -17.90
C VAL A 249 0.56 6.39 -17.15
N GLY A 250 1.16 5.29 -16.66
CA GLY A 250 2.48 5.27 -16.03
C GLY A 250 3.61 5.77 -16.92
N ILE A 251 3.45 5.71 -18.25
CA ILE A 251 4.39 6.32 -19.20
C ILE A 251 4.49 7.84 -18.96
N GLY A 252 3.38 8.48 -18.63
CA GLY A 252 3.28 9.92 -18.39
C GLY A 252 3.88 10.40 -17.07
N ALA A 253 4.49 9.52 -16.29
CA ALA A 253 5.23 9.87 -15.08
C ALA A 253 6.51 10.67 -15.37
N TYR A 254 7.05 10.49 -16.58
CA TYR A 254 8.29 11.09 -17.07
C TYR A 254 8.06 11.71 -18.45
N GLU A 255 9.03 12.52 -18.88
CA GLU A 255 9.05 13.06 -20.24
C GLU A 255 8.97 11.93 -21.28
N ASN A 256 8.02 12.06 -22.19
CA ASN A 256 7.79 11.08 -23.25
C ASN A 256 7.36 11.80 -24.54
N LYS A 257 7.75 11.26 -25.69
CA LYS A 257 7.43 11.84 -27.01
C LYS A 257 5.95 11.71 -27.42
N TYR A 258 5.15 11.02 -26.60
CA TYR A 258 3.74 10.72 -26.85
C TYR A 258 2.79 11.71 -26.18
N ASN A 259 3.32 12.68 -25.42
CA ASN A 259 2.54 13.65 -24.63
C ASN A 259 1.53 13.00 -23.66
N ILE A 260 1.82 11.77 -23.20
CA ILE A 260 1.00 11.09 -22.19
C ILE A 260 1.31 11.75 -20.85
N THR A 261 0.26 12.08 -20.09
CA THR A 261 0.38 12.58 -18.71
C THR A 261 -0.05 11.50 -17.71
N LEU A 262 0.48 11.56 -16.48
CA LEU A 262 0.08 10.64 -15.42
C LEU A 262 -1.31 11.03 -14.87
N SER A 263 -2.36 10.67 -15.61
CA SER A 263 -3.75 10.90 -15.22
C SER A 263 -4.65 9.81 -15.78
N ASP A 264 -5.64 9.38 -14.99
CA ASP A 264 -6.66 8.42 -15.42
C ASP A 264 -7.39 8.93 -16.68
N THR A 265 -7.54 10.26 -16.81
CA THR A 265 -8.20 10.91 -17.95
C THR A 265 -7.50 10.68 -19.27
N GLU A 266 -6.17 10.47 -19.29
CA GLU A 266 -5.44 10.21 -20.54
C GLU A 266 -5.80 8.85 -21.12
N GLY A 267 -5.93 7.83 -20.28
CA GLY A 267 -6.41 6.53 -20.73
C GLY A 267 -7.82 6.63 -21.33
N TYR A 268 -8.72 7.37 -20.67
CA TYR A 268 -10.09 7.57 -21.16
C TYR A 268 -10.14 8.36 -22.47
N LYS A 269 -9.33 9.42 -22.57
CA LYS A 269 -9.20 10.25 -23.78
C LYS A 269 -8.72 9.43 -24.96
N TYR A 270 -7.64 8.67 -24.79
CA TYR A 270 -7.11 7.82 -25.85
C TYR A 270 -8.15 6.79 -26.34
N TYR A 271 -8.87 6.15 -25.42
CA TYR A 271 -9.94 5.22 -25.80
C TYR A 271 -11.05 5.88 -26.63
N LYS A 272 -11.47 7.09 -26.25
CA LYS A 272 -12.47 7.86 -26.98
C LYS A 272 -11.98 8.23 -28.38
N GLU A 273 -10.73 8.65 -28.53
CA GLU A 273 -10.13 8.96 -29.82
C GLU A 273 -10.07 7.75 -30.75
N GLN A 274 -9.76 6.56 -30.21
CA GLN A 274 -9.64 5.33 -31.01
C GLN A 274 -10.98 4.68 -31.37
N THR A 275 -12.02 4.84 -30.54
CA THR A 275 -13.27 4.06 -30.67
C THR A 275 -14.52 4.91 -30.85
N GLY A 276 -14.44 6.22 -30.63
CA GLY A 276 -15.60 7.12 -30.55
C GLY A 276 -16.46 6.93 -29.29
N LYS A 277 -16.15 5.96 -28.42
CA LYS A 277 -16.92 5.63 -27.21
C LYS A 277 -16.35 6.34 -25.99
N THR A 278 -17.21 6.85 -25.12
CA THR A 278 -16.82 7.42 -23.83
C THR A 278 -16.65 6.34 -22.78
N VAL A 279 -15.57 6.44 -22.00
CA VAL A 279 -15.35 5.65 -20.80
C VAL A 279 -15.02 6.57 -19.63
N ASN A 280 -15.59 6.30 -18.47
CA ASN A 280 -15.38 7.04 -17.23
C ASN A 280 -15.65 6.11 -16.02
N SER A 281 -15.47 6.64 -14.80
CA SER A 281 -15.68 5.89 -13.57
C SER A 281 -17.11 5.34 -13.41
N ASP A 282 -18.12 5.93 -14.07
CA ASP A 282 -19.51 5.46 -14.01
C ASP A 282 -19.77 4.24 -14.90
N ASN A 283 -19.18 4.21 -16.10
CA ASN A 283 -19.51 3.20 -17.11
C ASN A 283 -18.44 2.13 -17.31
N ILE A 284 -17.25 2.28 -16.70
CA ILE A 284 -16.18 1.27 -16.72
C ILE A 284 -16.63 -0.06 -16.11
N MET A 285 -17.72 -0.07 -15.34
CA MET A 285 -18.33 -1.27 -14.77
C MET A 285 -18.97 -2.18 -15.84
N ASN A 286 -19.34 -1.64 -17.01
CA ASN A 286 -19.88 -2.45 -18.09
C ASN A 286 -18.78 -3.37 -18.67
N THR A 287 -18.96 -4.69 -18.56
CA THR A 287 -17.95 -5.70 -18.95
C THR A 287 -17.44 -5.55 -20.38
N LYS A 288 -18.32 -5.18 -21.32
CA LYS A 288 -17.94 -4.98 -22.73
C LYS A 288 -17.07 -3.74 -22.90
N ILE A 289 -17.48 -2.61 -22.32
CA ILE A 289 -16.70 -1.36 -22.34
C ILE A 289 -15.35 -1.58 -21.65
N LYS A 290 -15.35 -2.23 -20.48
CA LYS A 290 -14.16 -2.58 -19.69
C LYS A 290 -13.16 -3.39 -20.53
N THR A 291 -13.63 -4.49 -21.14
CA THR A 291 -12.77 -5.38 -21.92
C THR A 291 -12.20 -4.69 -23.15
N ASP A 292 -13.04 -3.94 -23.89
CA ASP A 292 -12.62 -3.16 -25.05
C ASP A 292 -11.58 -2.11 -24.65
N TYR A 293 -11.81 -1.40 -23.54
CA TYR A 293 -10.91 -0.38 -23.01
C TYR A 293 -9.52 -0.92 -22.71
N TYR A 294 -9.43 -1.98 -21.90
CA TYR A 294 -8.15 -2.58 -21.54
C TYR A 294 -7.42 -3.18 -22.74
N LYS A 295 -8.15 -3.71 -23.74
CA LYS A 295 -7.57 -4.21 -24.99
C LYS A 295 -6.93 -3.09 -25.81
N VAL A 296 -7.59 -1.93 -25.92
CA VAL A 296 -7.07 -0.76 -26.65
C VAL A 296 -5.81 -0.21 -25.96
N LEU A 297 -5.84 -0.04 -24.64
CA LEU A 297 -4.66 0.44 -23.90
C LEU A 297 -3.49 -0.54 -23.93
N LYS A 298 -3.78 -1.84 -23.79
CA LYS A 298 -2.76 -2.90 -23.92
C LYS A 298 -2.06 -2.82 -25.28
N LYS A 299 -2.84 -2.74 -26.37
CA LYS A 299 -2.28 -2.63 -27.72
C LYS A 299 -1.37 -1.41 -27.84
N LYS A 300 -1.84 -0.24 -27.40
CA LYS A 300 -1.03 0.99 -27.48
C LYS A 300 0.24 0.92 -26.64
N TYR A 301 0.18 0.32 -25.45
CA TYR A 301 1.37 0.15 -24.63
C TYR A 301 2.44 -0.69 -25.34
N PHE A 302 2.06 -1.79 -26.00
CA PHE A 302 3.01 -2.61 -26.77
C PHE A 302 3.55 -1.87 -28.01
N GLU A 303 2.73 -1.11 -28.73
CA GLU A 303 3.21 -0.25 -29.81
C GLU A 303 4.30 0.73 -29.32
N ILE A 304 4.10 1.36 -28.15
CA ILE A 304 5.08 2.27 -27.55
C ILE A 304 6.35 1.52 -27.12
N LEU A 305 6.20 0.31 -26.56
CA LEU A 305 7.33 -0.52 -26.16
C LEU A 305 8.21 -0.90 -27.36
N ASP A 306 7.59 -1.24 -28.49
CA ASP A 306 8.28 -1.60 -29.73
C ASP A 306 8.95 -0.38 -30.37
N GLU A 307 8.28 0.78 -30.36
CA GLU A 307 8.82 2.03 -30.93
C GLU A 307 9.90 2.70 -30.07
N SER A 308 9.84 2.56 -28.74
CA SER A 308 10.69 3.30 -27.79
C SER A 308 11.14 2.46 -26.57
N PRO A 309 11.78 1.29 -26.76
CA PRO A 309 12.11 0.39 -25.66
C PRO A 309 13.03 1.04 -24.62
N MET A 310 13.98 1.86 -25.05
CA MET A 310 14.92 2.55 -24.16
C MET A 310 14.24 3.56 -23.23
N MET A 311 13.14 4.18 -23.66
CA MET A 311 12.34 5.06 -22.81
C MET A 311 11.72 4.26 -21.66
N ILE A 312 11.12 3.11 -21.97
CA ILE A 312 10.49 2.23 -20.97
C ILE A 312 11.54 1.69 -20.00
N ILE A 313 12.72 1.25 -20.49
CA ILE A 313 13.83 0.81 -19.64
C ILE A 313 14.32 1.95 -18.73
N LYS A 314 14.46 3.17 -19.25
CA LYS A 314 14.81 4.35 -18.43
C LYS A 314 13.78 4.57 -17.32
N HIS A 315 12.49 4.51 -17.62
CA HIS A 315 11.43 4.68 -16.63
C HIS A 315 11.48 3.58 -15.56
N LEU A 316 11.69 2.33 -15.98
CA LEU A 316 11.88 1.19 -15.09
C LEU A 316 13.05 1.42 -14.11
N VAL A 317 14.22 1.82 -14.61
CA VAL A 317 15.40 2.07 -13.77
C VAL A 317 15.14 3.20 -12.76
N LEU A 318 14.48 4.28 -13.19
CA LEU A 318 14.09 5.38 -12.31
C LEU A 318 13.10 4.92 -11.25
N ASN A 319 12.08 4.15 -11.62
CA ASN A 319 11.10 3.59 -10.69
C ASN A 319 11.75 2.69 -9.63
N VAL A 320 12.70 1.84 -10.06
CA VAL A 320 13.44 0.96 -9.14
C VAL A 320 14.32 1.76 -8.19
N ALA A 321 15.06 2.75 -8.68
CA ALA A 321 15.86 3.61 -7.81
C ALA A 321 14.98 4.32 -6.78
N GLN A 322 13.89 4.93 -7.22
CA GLN A 322 12.98 5.68 -6.38
C GLN A 322 12.23 4.82 -5.36
N SER A 323 12.09 3.51 -5.58
CA SER A 323 11.50 2.61 -4.58
C SER A 323 12.36 2.44 -3.32
N TYR A 324 13.59 2.94 -3.32
CA TYR A 324 14.45 3.02 -2.13
C TYR A 324 14.46 4.43 -1.51
N SER A 325 13.48 5.27 -1.87
CA SER A 325 13.38 6.67 -1.42
C SER A 325 11.99 7.00 -0.86
N ILE A 326 11.69 8.29 -0.68
CA ILE A 326 10.41 8.81 -0.16
C ILE A 326 9.29 8.91 -1.21
N GLY A 327 9.54 8.48 -2.47
CA GLY A 327 8.63 8.74 -3.60
C GLY A 327 8.63 10.22 -4.03
N TYR A 328 7.82 10.59 -5.02
CA TYR A 328 7.78 11.98 -5.52
C TYR A 328 6.38 12.46 -5.90
N LYS A 329 6.24 13.79 -5.99
CA LYS A 329 5.08 14.47 -6.58
C LYS A 329 5.29 14.61 -8.08
N VAL A 330 4.36 14.05 -8.85
CA VAL A 330 4.47 13.97 -10.32
C VAL A 330 4.41 15.37 -10.95
N GLY A 331 5.12 15.54 -12.06
CA GLY A 331 5.21 16.82 -12.78
C GLY A 331 6.38 17.73 -12.37
N ASN A 332 7.15 17.37 -11.34
CA ASN A 332 8.38 18.09 -10.98
C ASN A 332 9.62 17.22 -11.25
N LEU A 333 10.25 17.42 -12.41
CA LEU A 333 11.42 16.65 -12.85
C LEU A 333 12.61 16.73 -11.88
N LYS A 334 12.84 17.88 -11.24
CA LYS A 334 13.92 18.03 -10.27
C LYS A 334 13.70 17.12 -9.06
N MET A 335 12.47 17.07 -8.56
CA MET A 335 12.11 16.19 -7.44
C MET A 335 12.18 14.71 -7.82
N ILE A 336 11.80 14.36 -9.05
CA ILE A 336 11.92 13.01 -9.61
C ILE A 336 13.37 12.52 -9.56
N TYR A 337 14.29 13.28 -10.14
CA TYR A 337 15.71 12.90 -10.20
C TYR A 337 16.37 12.96 -8.83
N PHE A 338 16.00 13.91 -7.97
CA PHE A 338 16.48 13.96 -6.59
C PHE A 338 16.03 12.74 -5.77
N SER A 339 14.76 12.34 -5.89
CA SER A 339 14.23 11.12 -5.27
C SER A 339 14.96 9.87 -5.78
N ALA A 340 15.22 9.78 -7.09
CA ALA A 340 15.99 8.68 -7.67
C ALA A 340 17.44 8.66 -7.13
N PHE A 341 18.08 9.83 -7.04
CA PHE A 341 19.45 9.95 -6.51
C PHE A 341 19.55 9.50 -5.04
N ILE A 342 18.62 9.94 -4.18
CA ILE A 342 18.52 9.45 -2.79
C ILE A 342 18.35 7.94 -2.76
N GLY A 343 17.47 7.41 -3.63
CA GLY A 343 17.24 5.99 -3.76
C GLY A 343 18.50 5.20 -4.13
N VAL A 344 19.28 5.68 -5.11
CA VAL A 344 20.58 5.08 -5.47
C VAL A 344 21.56 5.11 -4.31
N ILE A 345 21.67 6.23 -3.58
CA ILE A 345 22.51 6.31 -2.38
C ILE A 345 22.09 5.25 -1.37
N MET A 346 20.79 5.14 -1.08
CA MET A 346 20.25 4.17 -0.14
C MET A 346 20.57 2.74 -0.57
N MET A 347 20.38 2.40 -1.85
CA MET A 347 20.75 1.10 -2.42
C MET A 347 22.24 0.80 -2.21
N LEU A 348 23.12 1.72 -2.60
CA LEU A 348 24.57 1.54 -2.48
C LEU A 348 25.00 1.39 -1.02
N LEU A 349 24.43 2.17 -0.10
CA LEU A 349 24.73 2.06 1.33
C LEU A 349 24.24 0.75 1.92
N LEU A 350 23.05 0.26 1.56
CA LEU A 350 22.57 -1.06 1.98
C LEU A 350 23.50 -2.18 1.51
N LEU A 351 23.95 -2.12 0.25
CA LEU A 351 24.90 -3.10 -0.30
C LEU A 351 26.28 -3.00 0.38
N TYR A 352 26.80 -1.78 0.55
CA TYR A 352 28.10 -1.52 1.20
C TYR A 352 28.12 -2.01 2.65
N THR A 353 27.04 -1.77 3.39
CA THR A 353 26.86 -2.24 4.78
C THR A 353 26.40 -3.69 4.88
N LYS A 354 26.32 -4.42 3.76
CA LYS A 354 25.93 -5.83 3.65
C LYS A 354 24.51 -6.15 4.16
N GLN A 355 23.61 -5.17 4.15
CA GLN A 355 22.21 -5.30 4.54
C GLN A 355 21.35 -5.90 3.41
N TYR A 356 21.79 -7.02 2.83
CA TYR A 356 21.21 -7.61 1.62
C TYR A 356 19.74 -8.03 1.78
N ILE A 357 19.35 -8.53 2.95
CA ILE A 357 17.98 -8.94 3.23
C ILE A 357 17.03 -7.74 3.17
N LEU A 358 17.43 -6.60 3.76
CA LEU A 358 16.65 -5.36 3.74
C LEU A 358 16.63 -4.74 2.35
N PHE A 359 17.75 -4.81 1.61
CA PHE A 359 17.81 -4.42 0.21
C PHE A 359 16.76 -5.17 -0.62
N LEU A 360 16.74 -6.51 -0.55
CA LEU A 360 15.75 -7.32 -1.26
C LEU A 360 14.32 -7.01 -0.81
N ALA A 361 14.08 -6.86 0.49
CA ALA A 361 12.75 -6.56 1.03
C ALA A 361 12.18 -5.25 0.47
N ILE A 362 12.98 -4.18 0.44
CA ILE A 362 12.56 -2.88 -0.11
C ILE A 362 12.26 -3.00 -1.61
N GLY A 363 13.12 -3.68 -2.37
CA GLY A 363 12.91 -3.90 -3.80
C GLY A 363 11.62 -4.69 -4.10
N PHE A 364 11.37 -5.78 -3.38
CA PHE A 364 10.18 -6.62 -3.58
C PHE A 364 8.89 -6.00 -3.03
N ALA A 365 8.98 -5.09 -2.05
CA ALA A 365 7.83 -4.28 -1.61
C ALA A 365 7.30 -3.39 -2.73
N GLY A 366 8.18 -2.85 -3.59
CA GLY A 366 7.83 -2.08 -4.78
C GLY A 366 7.59 -2.92 -6.05
N GLY A 367 8.14 -4.13 -6.11
CA GLY A 367 8.22 -4.95 -7.33
C GLY A 367 6.87 -5.28 -8.00
N GLY A 368 5.77 -5.20 -7.26
CA GLY A 368 4.42 -5.39 -7.82
C GLY A 368 3.96 -4.29 -8.79
N PHE A 369 4.57 -3.11 -8.76
CA PHE A 369 4.17 -1.96 -9.58
C PHE A 369 5.34 -1.19 -10.20
N THR A 370 6.51 -1.14 -9.56
CA THR A 370 7.68 -0.40 -10.07
C THR A 370 8.10 -0.78 -11.48
N PRO A 371 7.86 -2.01 -11.99
CA PRO A 371 8.24 -2.33 -13.35
C PRO A 371 7.51 -1.53 -14.44
N TYR A 372 6.36 -0.95 -14.11
CA TYR A 372 5.48 -0.34 -15.10
C TYR A 372 4.74 0.91 -14.61
N TYR A 373 4.88 1.28 -13.33
CA TYR A 373 4.24 2.45 -12.75
C TYR A 373 5.19 3.17 -11.78
N PRO A 374 5.21 4.51 -11.77
CA PRO A 374 6.06 5.26 -10.86
C PRO A 374 5.73 4.97 -9.39
N PRO A 375 6.73 4.96 -8.50
CA PRO A 375 6.56 4.88 -7.06
C PRO A 375 6.03 6.20 -6.50
N ILE A 376 4.77 6.49 -6.79
CA ILE A 376 4.06 7.56 -6.09
C ILE A 376 3.98 7.23 -4.60
N ALA A 377 4.02 8.26 -3.77
CA ALA A 377 4.25 8.11 -2.34
C ALA A 377 3.21 7.22 -1.63
N ALA A 378 1.96 7.17 -2.11
CA ALA A 378 0.93 6.27 -1.58
C ALA A 378 1.20 4.78 -1.87
N TYR A 379 1.82 4.46 -3.00
CA TYR A 379 2.13 3.08 -3.40
C TYR A 379 3.37 2.55 -2.68
N MET A 380 4.22 3.49 -2.23
CA MET A 380 5.41 3.26 -1.45
C MET A 380 5.15 3.07 0.05
N TYR A 381 3.90 3.22 0.51
CA TYR A 381 3.60 3.24 1.94
C TYR A 381 4.11 1.98 2.67
N GLY A 382 3.92 0.81 2.07
CA GLY A 382 4.45 -0.44 2.62
C GLY A 382 5.98 -0.48 2.75
N SER A 383 6.70 0.22 1.88
CA SER A 383 8.16 0.20 1.82
C SER A 383 8.81 1.18 2.82
N TYR A 384 8.11 2.24 3.25
CA TYR A 384 8.71 3.27 4.11
C TYR A 384 9.26 2.72 5.42
N ILE A 385 8.54 1.81 6.06
CA ILE A 385 8.99 1.20 7.30
C ILE A 385 10.28 0.37 7.09
N LEU A 386 10.39 -0.32 5.95
CA LEU A 386 11.60 -1.09 5.59
C LEU A 386 12.77 -0.15 5.29
N ILE A 387 12.53 0.98 4.61
CA ILE A 387 13.55 1.99 4.32
C ILE A 387 14.09 2.57 5.63
N VAL A 388 13.22 2.91 6.58
CA VAL A 388 13.63 3.44 7.90
C VAL A 388 14.45 2.41 8.67
N ILE A 389 14.03 1.14 8.70
CA ILE A 389 14.82 0.06 9.32
C ILE A 389 16.16 -0.15 8.60
N GLY A 390 16.17 -0.11 7.26
CA GLY A 390 17.38 -0.14 6.45
C GLY A 390 18.36 0.98 6.81
N PHE A 391 17.85 2.20 6.99
CA PHE A 391 18.64 3.37 7.35
C PHE A 391 19.24 3.23 8.75
N ILE A 392 18.45 2.75 9.70
CA ILE A 392 18.93 2.43 11.06
C ILE A 392 20.06 1.40 11.00
N GLY A 393 19.91 0.34 10.19
CA GLY A 393 20.95 -0.67 9.99
C GLY A 393 22.24 -0.13 9.36
N ILE A 394 22.14 0.89 8.49
CA ILE A 394 23.31 1.60 7.94
C ILE A 394 24.00 2.41 9.05
N VAL A 395 23.24 3.16 9.85
CA VAL A 395 23.77 3.94 10.97
C VAL A 395 24.47 3.04 12.00
N ASP A 396 23.88 1.89 12.34
CA ASP A 396 24.47 0.90 13.22
C ASP A 396 25.85 0.45 12.75
N TYR A 397 25.99 0.16 11.46
CA TYR A 397 27.26 -0.25 10.87
C TYR A 397 28.36 0.80 11.10
N PHE A 398 28.07 2.07 10.82
CA PHE A 398 29.06 3.15 10.97
C PHE A 398 29.37 3.49 12.42
N ILE A 399 28.40 3.36 13.33
CA ILE A 399 28.65 3.50 14.77
C ILE A 399 29.59 2.39 15.24
N LEU A 400 29.28 1.12 14.93
CA LEU A 400 30.10 -0.02 15.36
C LEU A 400 31.52 0.03 14.80
N LYS A 401 31.67 0.40 13.52
CA LYS A 401 32.98 0.54 12.88
C LYS A 401 33.85 1.65 13.49
N ARG A 402 33.27 2.64 14.17
CA ARG A 402 34.03 3.69 14.84
C ARG A 402 34.66 3.23 16.16
N TYR A 403 34.10 2.19 16.79
CA TYR A 403 34.56 1.67 18.07
C TYR A 403 35.50 0.47 17.95
N ASN A 404 35.68 -0.07 16.74
CA ASN A 404 36.69 -1.06 16.38
C ASN A 404 37.80 -0.38 15.59
#